data_AF-A0A950QEI1-F1
#
_entry.id   AF-A0A950QEI1-F1
#
_cell.length_a   1.000
_cell.length_b   1.000
_cell.length_c   1.000
_cell.angle_alpha   90.00
_cell.angle_beta   90.00
_cell.angle_gamma   90.00
#
_symmetry.space_group_name_H-M   'P 1'
#
loop_
_entity.id
_entity.type
_entity.pdbx_description
1 polymer ?
#
loop_
_entity_poly.entity_id
_entity_poly.type
_entity_poly.pdbx_seq_one_letter_code
_entity_poly.pdbx_strand_id
1 'polypeptide(L)'
;MKARYISRLESVCWQGSPIYSVTQNGLLELESQGDFAITLNSRTRHMPHRSQVFHALELNAIRLALARNLLLVSWQSDVEIGSLNVVSTSPFQKDYDAIVKIWLGQEVREFALEYERSLKSSKQYAHIRAALEAEHRVPSILYVTVDPDLMLALLYQLLPASKPIGFLTARCFKQELLAAMVRTDACGSCVSLERFLEFSHPLYMAAQ
;
A
#
# COMPACT_ATOMS: atom_id res chain seq x y z
N MET A 1 24.42 -23.97 4.81
CA MET A 1 23.11 -24.63 4.92
C MET A 1 22.19 -24.09 3.82
N LYS A 2 21.94 -24.84 2.74
CA LYS A 2 20.88 -24.48 1.79
C LYS A 2 19.57 -24.89 2.43
N ALA A 3 18.80 -23.93 2.96
CA ALA A 3 17.49 -24.23 3.51
C ALA A 3 16.59 -24.69 2.35
N ARG A 4 16.04 -25.90 2.46
CA ARG A 4 15.27 -26.58 1.40
C ARG A 4 14.13 -25.73 0.83
N TYR A 5 13.62 -24.80 1.63
CA TYR A 5 12.44 -23.99 1.34
C TYR A 5 12.77 -22.51 1.06
N ILE A 6 13.94 -22.01 1.46
CA ILE A 6 14.33 -20.59 1.35
C ILE A 6 15.80 -20.49 0.92
N SER A 7 16.12 -19.63 -0.05
CA SER A 7 17.49 -19.32 -0.48
C SER A 7 17.85 -17.88 -0.20
N ARG A 8 19.09 -17.62 0.22
CA ARG A 8 19.63 -16.27 0.33
C ARG A 8 20.00 -15.73 -1.05
N LEU A 9 19.64 -14.49 -1.36
CA LEU A 9 20.08 -13.79 -2.56
C LEU A 9 21.44 -13.14 -2.28
N GLU A 10 22.52 -13.71 -2.82
CA GLU A 10 23.88 -13.29 -2.45
C GLU A 10 24.26 -11.88 -2.90
N SER A 11 23.58 -11.34 -3.93
CA SER A 11 23.87 -10.03 -4.53
C SER A 11 22.84 -8.95 -4.19
N VAL A 12 21.90 -9.21 -3.27
CA VAL A 12 20.85 -8.24 -2.92
C VAL A 12 20.72 -8.11 -1.40
N CYS A 13 20.84 -6.88 -0.91
CA CYS A 13 20.56 -6.51 0.47
C CYS A 13 19.49 -5.42 0.52
N TRP A 14 18.70 -5.40 1.60
CA TRP A 14 17.72 -4.36 1.87
C TRP A 14 18.00 -3.76 3.25
N GLN A 15 18.31 -2.45 3.29
CA GLN A 15 18.65 -1.74 4.54
C GLN A 15 19.73 -2.46 5.37
N GLY A 16 20.79 -2.95 4.71
CA GLY A 16 21.87 -3.70 5.36
C GLY A 16 21.54 -5.14 5.75
N SER A 17 20.30 -5.60 5.52
CA SER A 17 19.87 -6.97 5.82
C SER A 17 19.92 -7.87 4.57
N PRO A 18 20.29 -9.15 4.71
CA PRO A 18 20.25 -10.11 3.61
C PRO A 18 18.82 -10.34 3.12
N ILE A 19 18.62 -10.38 1.81
CA ILE A 19 17.33 -10.74 1.23
C ILE A 19 17.29 -12.24 0.99
N TYR A 20 16.13 -12.85 1.27
CA TYR A 20 15.85 -14.25 1.03
C TYR A 20 14.71 -14.39 0.03
N SER A 21 14.77 -15.42 -0.82
CA SER A 21 13.70 -15.82 -1.72
C SER A 21 13.17 -17.20 -1.31
N VAL A 22 11.86 -17.41 -1.44
CA VAL A 22 11.28 -18.74 -1.31
C VAL A 22 11.71 -19.58 -2.53
N THR A 23 12.18 -20.79 -2.27
CA THR A 23 12.51 -21.75 -3.34
C THR A 23 11.25 -22.40 -3.89
N GLN A 24 11.30 -23.06 -5.04
CA GLN A 24 10.15 -23.80 -5.58
C GLN A 24 9.57 -24.82 -4.59
N ASN A 25 10.41 -25.54 -3.83
CA ASN A 25 9.94 -26.46 -2.79
C ASN A 25 9.26 -25.72 -1.63
N GLY A 26 9.72 -24.51 -1.30
CA GLY A 26 9.07 -23.67 -0.28
C GLY A 26 7.72 -23.16 -0.73
N LEU A 27 7.58 -22.88 -2.03
CA LEU A 27 6.31 -22.46 -2.61
C LEU A 27 5.29 -23.61 -2.60
N LEU A 28 5.70 -24.82 -2.99
CA LEU A 28 4.83 -26.01 -2.93
C LEU A 28 4.35 -26.31 -1.50
N GLU A 29 5.23 -26.13 -0.51
CA GLU A 29 4.86 -26.28 0.90
C GLU A 29 3.82 -25.23 1.31
N LEU A 30 4.06 -23.96 0.99
CA LEU A 30 3.11 -22.87 1.25
C LEU A 30 1.75 -23.11 0.57
N GLU A 31 1.75 -23.54 -0.69
CA GLU A 31 0.54 -23.94 -1.43
C GLU A 31 -0.21 -25.08 -0.72
N SER A 32 0.51 -26.06 -0.17
CA SER A 32 -0.10 -27.19 0.54
C SER A 32 -0.74 -26.81 1.88
N GLN A 33 -0.29 -25.70 2.49
CA GLN A 33 -0.82 -25.17 3.74
C GLN A 33 -1.91 -24.10 3.53
N GLY A 34 -2.25 -23.78 2.27
CA GLY A 34 -3.26 -22.77 1.94
C GLY A 34 -2.76 -21.32 2.00
N ASP A 35 -1.46 -21.09 2.18
CA ASP A 35 -0.83 -19.77 2.18
C ASP A 35 -0.19 -19.51 0.81
N PHE A 36 -0.85 -18.76 -0.07
CA PHE A 36 -0.26 -18.38 -1.36
C PHE A 36 0.23 -16.93 -1.28
N ALA A 37 1.55 -16.76 -1.25
CA ALA A 37 2.19 -15.46 -1.45
C ALA A 37 1.85 -15.00 -2.87
N ILE A 38 0.99 -13.99 -2.96
CA ILE A 38 0.35 -13.64 -4.22
C ILE A 38 1.31 -12.85 -5.11
N THR A 39 2.14 -13.59 -5.84
CA THR A 39 2.76 -13.17 -7.11
C THR A 39 3.37 -14.35 -7.85
N LEU A 40 3.40 -15.54 -7.25
CA LEU A 40 3.92 -16.76 -7.86
C LEU A 40 2.91 -17.87 -7.58
N ASN A 41 2.05 -18.16 -8.55
CA ASN A 41 1.40 -19.47 -8.58
C ASN A 41 2.28 -20.42 -9.41
N SER A 42 2.00 -21.72 -9.32
CA SER A 42 2.68 -22.77 -10.10
C SER A 42 2.70 -22.58 -11.63
N ARG A 43 1.99 -21.58 -12.18
CA ARG A 43 1.95 -21.24 -13.61
C ARG A 43 2.75 -19.97 -13.95
N THR A 44 3.35 -19.28 -12.99
CA THR A 44 4.15 -18.08 -13.25
C THR A 44 5.46 -18.45 -13.96
N ARG A 45 5.48 -18.32 -15.30
CA ARG A 45 6.61 -18.71 -16.17
C ARG A 45 7.82 -17.77 -16.08
N HIS A 46 7.62 -16.54 -15.62
CA HIS A 46 8.68 -15.54 -15.46
C HIS A 46 8.60 -14.92 -14.08
N MET A 47 9.73 -14.93 -13.38
CA MET A 47 9.84 -14.30 -12.06
C MET A 47 9.46 -12.81 -12.17
N PRO A 48 8.67 -12.25 -11.23
CA PRO A 48 8.35 -10.82 -11.22
C PRO A 48 9.64 -10.00 -11.33
N HIS A 49 9.56 -8.88 -12.06
CA HIS A 49 10.72 -8.01 -12.29
C HIS A 49 11.35 -7.63 -10.95
N ARG A 50 12.69 -7.60 -10.83
CA ARG A 50 13.40 -7.40 -9.55
C ARG A 50 12.93 -6.15 -8.78
N SER A 51 12.41 -5.13 -9.47
CA SER A 51 11.84 -3.93 -8.85
C SER A 51 10.54 -4.20 -8.07
N GLN A 52 9.75 -5.21 -8.43
CA GLN A 52 8.52 -5.62 -7.75
C GLN A 52 8.80 -6.30 -6.40
N VAL A 53 9.96 -6.94 -6.24
CA VAL A 53 10.37 -7.54 -4.95
C VAL A 53 10.45 -6.47 -3.87
N PHE A 54 11.09 -5.34 -4.16
CA PHE A 54 11.19 -4.23 -3.22
C PHE A 54 9.84 -3.55 -2.96
N HIS A 55 8.93 -3.53 -3.94
CA HIS A 55 7.55 -3.07 -3.75
C HIS A 55 6.83 -3.92 -2.71
N ALA A 56 6.83 -5.24 -2.91
CA ALA A 56 6.21 -6.19 -1.98
C ALA A 56 6.88 -6.19 -0.59
N LEU A 57 8.21 -6.08 -0.53
CA LEU A 57 8.94 -5.98 0.75
C LEU A 57 8.55 -4.74 1.54
N GLU A 58 8.36 -3.60 0.88
CA GLU A 58 7.98 -2.38 1.58
C GLU A 58 6.52 -2.42 2.04
N LEU A 59 5.59 -2.91 1.21
CA LEU A 59 4.20 -3.15 1.63
C LEU A 59 4.12 -4.09 2.83
N ASN A 60 4.91 -5.17 2.83
CA ASN A 60 5.01 -6.07 3.98
C ASN A 60 5.59 -5.36 5.20
N ALA A 61 6.60 -4.50 5.04
CA ALA A 61 7.16 -3.74 6.15
C ALA A 61 6.13 -2.77 6.76
N ILE A 62 5.31 -2.11 5.92
CA ILE A 62 4.21 -1.25 6.36
C ILE A 62 3.16 -2.06 7.12
N ARG A 63 2.69 -3.17 6.55
CA ARG A 63 1.74 -4.10 7.19
C ARG A 63 2.24 -4.58 8.55
N LEU A 64 3.50 -5.00 8.62
CA LEU A 64 4.13 -5.47 9.86
C LEU A 64 4.30 -4.35 10.89
N ALA A 65 4.56 -3.11 10.46
CA ALA A 65 4.63 -1.97 11.37
C ALA A 65 3.28 -1.73 12.05
N LEU A 66 2.17 -1.80 11.30
CA LEU A 66 0.82 -1.72 11.88
C LEU A 66 0.52 -2.90 12.81
N ALA A 67 0.80 -4.13 12.37
CA ALA A 67 0.49 -5.34 13.13
C ALA A 67 1.27 -5.42 14.46
N ARG A 68 2.57 -5.10 14.45
CA ARG A 68 3.43 -5.12 15.65
C ARG A 68 3.01 -4.11 16.72
N ASN A 69 2.31 -3.06 16.30
CA ASN A 69 1.79 -2.02 17.20
C ASN A 69 0.29 -2.22 17.51
N LEU A 70 -0.26 -3.40 17.21
CA LEU A 70 -1.66 -3.77 17.47
C LEU A 70 -2.69 -2.82 16.82
N LEU A 71 -2.28 -2.11 15.76
CA LEU A 71 -3.15 -1.20 15.02
C LEU A 71 -3.91 -1.92 13.90
N LEU A 72 -3.36 -2.99 13.33
CA LEU A 72 -3.94 -3.64 12.15
C LEU A 72 -5.18 -4.49 12.50
N VAL A 73 -6.32 -4.15 11.91
CA VAL A 73 -7.57 -4.95 11.97
C VAL A 73 -7.60 -5.94 10.81
N SER A 74 -7.43 -5.44 9.59
CA SER A 74 -7.38 -6.27 8.39
C SER A 74 -6.51 -5.63 7.30
N TRP A 75 -5.96 -6.48 6.45
CA TRP A 75 -5.20 -6.09 5.26
C TRP A 75 -5.72 -6.90 4.08
N GLN A 76 -6.40 -6.24 3.15
CA GLN A 76 -6.81 -6.85 1.88
C GLN A 76 -5.75 -6.50 0.83
N SER A 77 -5.14 -7.50 0.19
CA SER A 77 -4.04 -7.29 -0.76
C SER A 77 -4.51 -6.91 -2.17
N ASP A 78 -3.61 -6.36 -2.97
CA ASP A 78 -3.77 -6.08 -4.40
C ASP A 78 -4.48 -7.18 -5.20
N VAL A 79 -4.15 -8.46 -4.97
CA VAL A 79 -4.79 -9.55 -5.71
C VAL A 79 -6.16 -9.93 -5.17
N GLU A 80 -6.40 -9.84 -3.86
CA GLU A 80 -7.75 -9.97 -3.33
C GLU A 80 -8.65 -8.85 -3.88
N ILE A 81 -8.10 -7.64 -3.99
CA ILE A 81 -8.76 -6.46 -4.56
C ILE A 81 -9.04 -6.67 -6.05
N GLY A 82 -8.03 -7.04 -6.84
CA GLY A 82 -8.19 -7.28 -8.28
C GLY A 82 -9.18 -8.41 -8.56
N SER A 83 -9.15 -9.49 -7.77
CA SER A 83 -10.13 -10.57 -7.87
C SER A 83 -11.55 -10.08 -7.56
N LEU A 84 -11.70 -9.28 -6.49
CA LEU A 84 -12.97 -8.67 -6.13
C LEU A 84 -13.48 -7.72 -7.22
N ASN A 85 -12.61 -6.91 -7.81
CA ASN A 85 -12.97 -5.95 -8.85
C ASN A 85 -13.52 -6.62 -10.12
N VAL A 86 -13.08 -7.85 -10.43
CA VAL A 86 -13.58 -8.62 -11.58
C VAL A 86 -15.01 -9.13 -11.36
N VAL A 87 -15.35 -9.52 -10.12
CA VAL A 87 -16.61 -10.24 -9.82
C VAL A 87 -17.67 -9.37 -9.14
N SER A 88 -17.28 -8.24 -8.55
CA SER A 88 -18.16 -7.37 -7.76
C SER A 88 -19.02 -6.47 -8.64
N THR A 89 -20.27 -6.27 -8.26
CA THR A 89 -21.17 -5.26 -8.82
C THR A 89 -20.84 -3.84 -8.35
N SER A 90 -20.02 -3.72 -7.30
CA SER A 90 -19.43 -2.48 -6.81
C SER A 90 -17.92 -2.68 -6.66
N PRO A 91 -17.15 -2.57 -7.75
CA PRO A 91 -15.70 -2.70 -7.73
C PRO A 91 -15.03 -1.40 -7.27
N PHE A 92 -13.79 -1.51 -6.78
CA PHE A 92 -12.94 -0.34 -6.58
C PHE A 92 -12.57 0.22 -7.95
N GLN A 93 -12.31 1.52 -8.03
CA GLN A 93 -11.94 2.16 -9.29
C GLN A 93 -10.48 1.91 -9.66
N LYS A 94 -9.70 1.37 -8.72
CA LYS A 94 -8.32 0.94 -8.90
C LYS A 94 -8.09 -0.43 -8.26
N ASP A 95 -7.08 -1.13 -8.77
CA ASP A 95 -6.43 -2.23 -8.08
C ASP A 95 -5.41 -1.64 -7.10
N TYR A 96 -5.91 -1.16 -5.97
CA TYR A 96 -5.07 -0.59 -4.90
C TYR A 96 -4.07 -1.62 -4.39
N ASP A 97 -2.90 -1.17 -3.93
CA ASP A 97 -1.90 -2.07 -3.35
C ASP A 97 -2.42 -2.77 -2.09
N ALA A 98 -3.25 -2.07 -1.31
CA ALA A 98 -4.03 -2.66 -0.24
C ALA A 98 -5.27 -1.83 0.15
N ILE A 99 -6.28 -2.50 0.69
CA ILE A 99 -7.31 -1.86 1.53
C ILE A 99 -6.98 -2.21 2.97
N VAL A 100 -6.79 -1.18 3.79
CA VAL A 100 -6.28 -1.33 5.15
C VAL A 100 -7.35 -0.90 6.13
N LYS A 101 -7.63 -1.76 7.12
CA LYS A 101 -8.44 -1.39 8.29
C LYS A 101 -7.54 -1.36 9.52
N ILE A 102 -7.62 -0.27 10.28
CA ILE A 102 -6.88 -0.09 11.52
C ILE A 102 -7.77 0.33 12.67
N TRP A 103 -7.31 0.10 13.89
CA TRP A 103 -7.84 0.70 15.10
C TRP A 103 -7.37 2.15 15.22
N LEU A 104 -8.34 3.05 15.44
CA LEU A 104 -8.11 4.43 15.84
C LEU A 104 -8.90 4.69 17.13
N GLY A 105 -8.22 4.63 18.27
CA GLY A 105 -8.88 4.56 19.57
C GLY A 105 -9.75 3.29 19.66
N GLN A 106 -11.07 3.46 19.78
CA GLN A 106 -12.05 2.37 19.84
C GLN A 106 -12.78 2.13 18.52
N GLU A 107 -12.47 2.90 17.47
CA GLU A 107 -13.13 2.82 16.17
C GLU A 107 -12.24 2.15 15.13
N VAL A 108 -12.85 1.53 14.13
CA VAL A 108 -12.15 1.02 12.96
C VAL A 108 -12.17 2.08 11.86
N ARG A 109 -11.01 2.37 11.28
CA ARG A 109 -10.85 3.24 10.10
C ARG A 109 -10.36 2.41 8.92
N GLU A 110 -10.96 2.66 7.75
CA GLU A 110 -10.60 2.03 6.49
C GLU A 110 -10.01 3.08 5.55
N PHE A 111 -8.98 2.71 4.79
CA PHE A 111 -8.44 3.54 3.71
C PHE A 111 -7.80 2.65 2.64
N ALA A 112 -7.72 3.16 1.41
CA ALA A 112 -6.91 2.52 0.38
C ALA A 112 -5.45 2.99 0.47
N LEU A 113 -4.50 2.07 0.31
CA LEU A 113 -3.07 2.34 0.35
C LEU A 113 -2.44 2.12 -1.03
N GLU A 114 -1.56 3.04 -1.42
CA GLU A 114 -0.75 2.97 -2.64
C GLU A 114 0.71 3.22 -2.26
N TYR A 115 1.62 2.34 -2.68
CA TYR A 115 3.05 2.54 -2.51
C TYR A 115 3.71 2.88 -3.85
N GLU A 116 4.24 4.10 -3.99
CA GLU A 116 4.90 4.53 -5.22
C GLU A 116 6.43 4.54 -5.05
N ARG A 117 7.12 3.95 -6.03
CA ARG A 117 8.59 3.93 -6.10
C ARG A 117 9.18 4.65 -7.31
N SER A 118 8.32 5.07 -8.25
CA SER A 118 8.75 5.66 -9.51
C SER A 118 7.70 6.61 -10.04
N LEU A 119 8.14 7.62 -10.78
CA LEU A 119 7.21 8.48 -11.50
C LEU A 119 6.53 7.73 -12.65
N LYS A 120 5.24 8.00 -12.79
CA LYS A 120 4.45 7.60 -13.95
C LYS A 120 4.43 8.74 -14.99
N SER A 121 4.07 8.43 -16.22
CA SER A 121 3.86 9.45 -17.25
C SER A 121 2.64 10.32 -16.94
N SER A 122 2.60 11.55 -17.46
CA SER A 122 1.45 12.45 -17.28
C SER A 122 0.12 11.84 -17.76
N LYS A 123 0.15 11.05 -18.84
CA LYS A 123 -1.02 10.31 -19.33
C LYS A 123 -1.54 9.29 -18.31
N GLN A 124 -0.64 8.61 -17.61
CA GLN A 124 -0.99 7.68 -16.54
C GLN A 124 -1.55 8.42 -15.33
N TYR A 125 -0.97 9.56 -14.94
CA TYR A 125 -1.53 10.37 -13.85
C TYR A 125 -2.93 10.89 -14.17
N ALA A 126 -3.21 11.30 -15.41
CA ALA A 126 -4.57 11.69 -15.81
C ALA A 126 -5.59 10.54 -15.63
N HIS A 127 -5.21 9.30 -15.98
CA HIS A 127 -6.07 8.13 -15.73
C HIS A 127 -6.24 7.86 -14.24
N ILE A 128 -5.16 7.96 -13.47
CA ILE A 128 -5.21 7.77 -12.01
C ILE A 128 -6.17 8.81 -11.40
N ARG A 129 -6.05 10.09 -11.74
CA ARG A 129 -6.96 11.13 -11.26
C ARG A 129 -8.41 10.81 -11.56
N ALA A 130 -8.73 10.44 -12.80
CA ALA A 130 -10.11 10.07 -13.17
C ALA A 130 -10.65 8.91 -12.32
N ALA A 131 -9.82 7.89 -12.05
CA ALA A 131 -10.20 6.77 -11.17
C ALA A 131 -10.39 7.20 -9.71
N LEU A 132 -9.52 8.07 -9.18
CA LEU A 132 -9.61 8.56 -7.80
C LEU A 132 -10.87 9.43 -7.59
N GLU A 133 -11.27 10.21 -8.58
CA GLU A 133 -12.50 11.03 -8.54
C GLU A 133 -13.77 10.16 -8.61
N ALA A 134 -13.73 9.03 -9.32
CA ALA A 134 -14.84 8.09 -9.38
C ALA A 134 -14.94 7.17 -8.15
N GLU A 135 -13.91 7.13 -7.30
CA GLU A 135 -13.84 6.22 -6.16
C GLU A 135 -14.82 6.65 -5.06
N HIS A 136 -15.63 5.72 -4.58
CA HIS A 136 -16.66 5.97 -3.57
C HIS A 136 -16.76 4.85 -2.52
N ARG A 137 -16.08 3.71 -2.72
CA ARG A 137 -16.09 2.58 -1.80
C ARG A 137 -15.20 2.79 -0.59
N VAL A 138 -14.10 3.54 -0.75
CA VAL A 138 -13.22 3.93 0.36
C VAL A 138 -13.36 5.41 0.69
N PRO A 139 -13.26 5.77 1.99
CA PRO A 139 -13.38 7.16 2.43
C PRO A 139 -12.17 8.01 2.03
N SER A 140 -10.97 7.43 2.08
CA SER A 140 -9.72 8.13 1.76
C SER A 140 -8.65 7.21 1.21
N ILE A 141 -7.60 7.84 0.67
CA ILE A 141 -6.50 7.18 -0.03
C ILE A 141 -5.18 7.71 0.53
N LEU A 142 -4.28 6.80 0.87
CA LEU A 142 -2.97 7.11 1.43
C LEU A 142 -1.88 6.69 0.44
N TYR A 143 -1.23 7.67 -0.19
CA TYR A 143 -0.04 7.46 -0.99
C TYR A 143 1.20 7.47 -0.10
N VAL A 144 1.87 6.33 -0.07
CA VAL A 144 3.15 6.15 0.58
C VAL A 144 4.23 6.16 -0.50
N THR A 145 5.28 6.97 -0.33
CA THR A 145 6.39 7.03 -1.30
C THR A 145 7.70 6.53 -0.74
N VAL A 146 8.63 6.15 -1.62
CA VAL A 146 9.98 5.78 -1.21
C VAL A 146 10.80 6.97 -0.67
N ASP A 147 10.59 8.17 -1.21
CA ASP A 147 11.31 9.39 -0.82
C ASP A 147 10.45 10.67 -0.94
N PRO A 148 10.91 11.80 -0.36
CA PRO A 148 10.19 13.07 -0.40
C PRO A 148 10.08 13.73 -1.79
N ASP A 149 11.03 13.52 -2.69
CA ASP A 149 11.02 14.14 -4.02
C ASP A 149 9.90 13.54 -4.87
N LEU A 150 9.75 12.21 -4.80
CA LEU A 150 8.62 11.50 -5.41
C LEU A 150 7.29 11.92 -4.79
N MET A 151 7.24 12.10 -3.47
CA MET A 151 6.05 12.59 -2.77
C MET A 151 5.61 13.96 -3.29
N LEU A 152 6.54 14.89 -3.45
CA LEU A 152 6.26 16.23 -3.95
C LEU A 152 5.76 16.18 -5.40
N ALA A 153 6.37 15.35 -6.24
CA ALA A 153 5.91 15.14 -7.60
C ALA A 153 4.49 14.57 -7.66
N LEU A 154 4.15 13.59 -6.81
CA LEU A 154 2.79 13.04 -6.73
C LEU A 154 1.77 14.07 -6.26
N LEU A 155 2.11 14.89 -5.26
CA LEU A 155 1.25 15.98 -4.78
C LEU A 155 0.85 16.90 -5.93
N TYR A 156 1.80 17.35 -6.74
CA TYR A 156 1.51 18.20 -7.91
C TYR A 156 0.70 17.50 -9.00
N GLN A 157 0.90 16.19 -9.19
CA GLN A 157 0.21 15.44 -10.24
C GLN A 157 -1.22 15.05 -9.85
N LEU A 158 -1.48 14.78 -8.57
CA LEU A 158 -2.75 14.21 -8.12
C LEU A 158 -3.68 15.22 -7.46
N LEU A 159 -3.17 16.33 -6.95
CA LEU A 159 -3.98 17.39 -6.33
C LEU A 159 -4.29 18.54 -7.31
N PRO A 160 -5.35 19.33 -7.05
CA PRO A 160 -6.41 19.09 -6.07
C PRO A 160 -7.29 17.87 -6.46
N ALA A 161 -7.88 17.20 -5.46
CA ALA A 161 -8.80 16.08 -5.66
C ALA A 161 -10.03 16.26 -4.74
N SER A 162 -11.20 15.77 -5.16
CA SER A 162 -12.41 15.79 -4.30
C SER A 162 -12.33 14.75 -3.19
N LYS A 163 -11.71 13.60 -3.48
CA LYS A 163 -11.42 12.55 -2.51
C LYS A 163 -10.31 13.00 -1.55
N PRO A 164 -10.41 12.74 -0.23
CA PRO A 164 -9.29 12.94 0.69
C PRO A 164 -8.11 12.04 0.32
N ILE A 165 -6.98 12.66 -0.05
CA ILE A 165 -5.73 11.97 -0.38
C ILE A 165 -4.62 12.49 0.52
N GLY A 166 -3.97 11.57 1.23
CA GLY A 166 -2.84 11.83 2.10
C GLY A 166 -1.53 11.32 1.49
N PHE A 167 -0.44 12.05 1.71
CA PHE A 167 0.89 11.70 1.20
C PHE A 167 1.91 11.68 2.33
N LEU A 168 2.72 10.62 2.40
CA LEU A 168 3.87 10.52 3.30
C LEU A 168 4.90 9.53 2.77
N THR A 169 6.10 9.53 3.36
CA THR A 169 7.12 8.53 3.00
C THR A 169 6.93 7.24 3.80
N ALA A 170 7.36 6.11 3.23
CA ALA A 170 7.33 4.82 3.91
C ALA A 170 8.19 4.81 5.19
N ARG A 171 9.26 5.61 5.22
CA ARG A 171 10.08 5.81 6.42
C ARG A 171 9.27 6.46 7.53
N CYS A 172 8.64 7.60 7.26
CA CYS A 172 7.81 8.32 8.24
C CYS A 172 6.67 7.43 8.74
N PHE A 173 5.96 6.76 7.82
CA PHE A 173 4.87 5.85 8.18
C PHE A 173 5.34 4.78 9.17
N LYS A 174 6.44 4.08 8.87
CA LYS A 174 6.92 2.97 9.71
C LYS A 174 7.50 3.42 11.06
N GLN A 175 8.02 4.64 11.14
CA GLN A 175 8.64 5.18 12.36
C GLN A 175 7.63 5.82 13.30
N GLU A 176 6.65 6.54 12.76
CA GLU A 176 5.74 7.39 13.54
C GLU A 176 4.29 6.87 13.53
N LEU A 177 3.94 5.96 12.62
CA LEU A 177 2.61 5.34 12.51
C LEU A 177 1.50 6.40 12.48
N LEU A 178 0.59 6.40 13.45
CA LEU A 178 -0.52 7.35 13.56
C LEU A 178 -0.06 8.80 13.76
N ALA A 179 1.11 9.01 14.35
CA ALA A 179 1.70 10.34 14.54
C ALA A 179 2.38 10.86 13.27
N ALA A 180 2.59 10.02 12.25
CA ALA A 180 3.30 10.41 11.04
C ALA A 180 2.60 11.59 10.36
N MET A 181 3.39 12.60 9.97
CA MET A 181 2.87 13.75 9.26
C MET A 181 2.49 13.39 7.82
N VAL A 182 1.21 13.61 7.51
CA VAL A 182 0.58 13.41 6.21
C VAL A 182 0.38 14.77 5.55
N ARG A 183 0.87 14.91 4.32
CA ARG A 183 0.60 16.06 3.46
C ARG A 183 -0.73 15.88 2.75
N THR A 184 -1.55 16.92 2.75
CA THR A 184 -2.86 16.93 2.10
C THR A 184 -3.00 18.00 1.03
N ASP A 185 -2.02 18.90 0.91
CA ASP A 185 -1.95 19.89 -0.15
C ASP A 185 -0.50 20.14 -0.63
N ALA A 186 -0.38 20.82 -1.76
CA ALA A 186 0.90 21.24 -2.31
C ALA A 186 1.47 22.50 -1.61
N CYS A 187 0.66 23.20 -0.81
CA CYS A 187 1.03 24.43 -0.10
C CYS A 187 1.82 24.17 1.20
N GLY A 188 1.89 22.92 1.64
CA GLY A 188 2.70 22.49 2.78
C GLY A 188 1.91 22.21 4.05
N SER A 189 0.57 22.25 4.02
CA SER A 189 -0.23 21.83 5.16
C SER A 189 0.01 20.36 5.44
N CYS A 190 0.27 20.05 6.71
CA CYS A 190 0.50 18.70 7.19
C CYS A 190 -0.38 18.46 8.42
N VAL A 191 -0.98 17.28 8.49
CA VAL A 191 -1.73 16.79 9.66
C VAL A 191 -1.16 15.44 10.08
N SER A 192 -1.39 14.98 11.32
CA SER A 192 -1.03 13.60 11.67
C SER A 192 -1.89 12.62 10.88
N LEU A 193 -1.39 11.39 10.66
CA LEU A 193 -2.15 10.32 10.03
C LEU A 193 -3.44 10.02 10.79
N GLU A 194 -3.39 10.02 12.12
CA GLU A 194 -4.58 9.96 12.97
C GLU A 194 -5.61 11.02 12.57
N ARG A 195 -5.21 12.29 12.52
CA ARG A 195 -6.12 13.38 12.22
C ARG A 195 -6.67 13.31 10.79
N PHE A 196 -5.84 12.90 9.83
CA PHE A 196 -6.26 12.65 8.45
C PHE A 196 -7.37 11.58 8.39
N LEU A 197 -7.20 10.47 9.11
CA LEU A 197 -8.16 9.37 9.12
C LEU A 197 -9.45 9.69 9.90
N GLU A 198 -9.40 10.57 10.90
CA GLU A 198 -10.60 11.08 11.58
C GLU A 198 -11.47 11.91 10.63
N PHE A 199 -10.87 12.85 9.90
CA PHE A 199 -11.60 13.75 9.00
C PHE A 199 -12.09 13.10 7.71
N SER A 200 -11.49 11.99 7.34
CA SER A 200 -11.91 11.21 6.18
C SER A 200 -13.25 10.49 6.41
N HIS A 201 -13.80 10.49 7.64
CA HIS A 201 -15.02 9.77 7.95
C HIS A 201 -16.28 10.44 7.35
N PRO A 202 -17.22 9.67 6.76
CA PRO A 202 -18.43 10.21 6.12
C PRO A 202 -19.27 11.13 7.02
N LEU A 203 -19.28 10.90 8.34
CA LEU A 203 -20.02 11.73 9.29
C LEU A 203 -19.49 13.17 9.41
N TYR A 204 -18.23 13.43 9.07
CA TYR A 204 -17.63 14.77 9.08
C TYR A 204 -17.68 15.47 7.72
N MET A 205 -17.83 14.73 6.62
CA MET A 205 -17.99 15.30 5.28
C MET A 205 -19.40 15.83 4.99
N ALA A 206 -20.39 15.52 5.84
CA ALA A 206 -21.76 16.04 5.72
C ALA A 206 -21.99 17.37 6.49
N ALA A 207 -20.95 17.93 7.10
CA ALA A 207 -21.04 19.13 7.96
C ALA A 207 -20.30 20.36 7.41
N GLN A 208 -19.91 20.35 6.13
CA GLN A 208 -19.33 21.50 5.40
C GLN A 208 -20.13 21.75 4.13
#